data_AF-A0A6A6UC44-F1
#
_entry.id   AF-A0A6A6UC44-F1
#
_cell.length_a   1.000
_cell.length_b   1.000
_cell.length_c   1.000
_cell.angle_alpha   90.00
_cell.angle_beta   90.00
_cell.angle_gamma   90.00
#
_symmetry.space_group_name_H-M   'P 1'
#
loop_
_entity.id
_entity.type
_entity.pdbx_description
1 polymer ?
#
loop_
_entity_poly.entity_id
_entity_poly.type
_entity_poly.pdbx_seq_one_letter_code
_entity_poly.pdbx_strand_id
1 'polypeptide(L)'
;MASSGGHSHGKAGGAMDPNGTPFNQPTTGGYCTDCTVLAAAMDIVFENGTRADIASGVYLHHVIGIVTGNSTGKQTKGWVQACPLGEKLAQGALSNLPAGVTIPKAGSSSAQAIGGFAGGAVDAFVDYFTDKYGKADAGYFIPGNSNLFMSGEVINYLPEAQKVYIRLDLEYVNGKLGVDSIKSPLNVEGCDFNHSKLRNATGKGTVESDDMLITEDVQVICMRK
;
A
#
# COMPACT_ATOMS: atom_id res chain seq x y z
N MET A 1 43.05 12.15 11.61
CA MET A 1 42.36 11.79 10.37
C MET A 1 41.64 10.48 10.62
N ALA A 2 40.37 10.55 11.03
CA ALA A 2 39.56 9.36 11.30
C ALA A 2 38.90 8.92 9.99
N SER A 3 39.19 7.68 9.61
CA SER A 3 38.58 6.99 8.48
C SER A 3 37.10 6.76 8.79
N SER A 4 36.20 7.40 8.03
CA SER A 4 34.77 7.12 8.04
C SER A 4 34.54 5.73 7.43
N GLY A 5 34.45 4.73 8.29
CA GLY A 5 34.11 3.36 7.90
C GLY A 5 32.71 3.32 7.28
N GLY A 6 32.68 3.27 5.95
CA GLY A 6 31.46 3.08 5.17
C GLY A 6 30.75 1.81 5.62
N HIS A 7 29.59 1.99 6.26
CA HIS A 7 28.66 0.90 6.53
C HIS A 7 28.02 0.52 5.20
N SER A 8 28.61 -0.45 4.49
CA SER A 8 27.92 -1.11 3.40
C SER A 8 26.78 -1.93 4.01
N HIS A 9 25.58 -1.36 4.04
CA HIS A 9 24.37 -2.14 4.25
C HIS A 9 24.30 -3.18 3.12
N GLY A 10 24.62 -4.43 3.43
CA GLY A 10 24.46 -5.53 2.48
C GLY A 10 23.04 -5.51 1.96
N LYS A 11 22.87 -5.55 0.62
CA LYS A 11 21.58 -5.55 -0.06
C LYS A 11 20.69 -6.68 0.47
N ALA A 12 19.92 -6.40 1.51
CA ALA A 12 18.80 -7.24 1.90
C ALA A 12 17.78 -7.13 0.76
N GLY A 13 17.43 -8.26 0.15
CA GLY A 13 16.45 -8.30 -0.94
C GLY A 13 15.16 -7.61 -0.51
N GLY A 14 14.78 -6.55 -1.22
CA GLY A 14 13.61 -5.73 -0.91
C GLY A 14 13.79 -4.23 -1.19
N ALA A 15 15.04 -3.73 -1.22
CA ALA A 15 15.33 -2.37 -1.64
C ALA A 15 15.09 -2.20 -3.16
N MET A 16 14.29 -1.21 -3.55
CA MET A 16 14.07 -0.85 -4.95
C MET A 16 15.06 0.23 -5.39
N ASP A 17 15.54 1.06 -4.47
CA ASP A 17 16.63 1.99 -4.70
C ASP A 17 17.96 1.41 -4.17
N PRO A 18 19.09 1.54 -4.91
CA PRO A 18 20.40 1.08 -4.44
C PRO A 18 20.87 1.68 -3.11
N ASN A 19 20.37 2.85 -2.74
CA ASN A 19 20.67 3.57 -1.49
C ASN A 19 19.50 3.56 -0.51
N GLY A 20 18.43 2.83 -0.83
CA GLY A 20 17.24 2.77 0.00
C GLY A 20 17.43 1.89 1.23
N THR A 21 16.79 2.31 2.32
CA THR A 21 16.68 1.54 3.56
C THR A 21 15.26 0.98 3.66
N PRO A 22 15.05 -0.31 3.37
CA PRO A 22 13.73 -0.91 3.50
C PRO A 22 13.31 -1.01 4.97
N PHE A 23 12.04 -0.81 5.25
CA PHE A 23 11.44 -1.04 6.55
C PHE A 23 10.19 -1.91 6.44
N ASN A 24 9.93 -2.70 7.48
CA ASN A 24 8.74 -3.51 7.63
C ASN A 24 8.32 -3.39 9.09
N GLN A 25 7.16 -2.80 9.35
CA GLN A 25 6.76 -2.52 10.72
C GLN A 25 5.27 -2.81 10.95
N PRO A 26 4.94 -3.82 11.79
CA PRO A 26 3.59 -3.94 12.31
C PRO A 26 3.32 -2.80 13.28
N THR A 27 2.11 -2.27 13.22
CA THR A 27 1.61 -1.23 14.12
C THR A 27 0.44 -1.83 14.90
N THR A 28 0.53 -1.80 16.23
CA THR A 28 -0.44 -2.44 17.13
C THR A 28 -1.46 -1.46 17.74
N GLY A 29 -1.58 -0.25 17.18
CA GLY A 29 -2.53 0.75 17.63
C GLY A 29 -2.29 2.12 16.99
N GLY A 30 -2.98 3.16 17.46
CA GLY A 30 -2.80 4.53 16.96
C GLY A 30 -3.49 4.85 15.63
N TYR A 31 -4.23 3.90 15.05
CA TYR A 31 -5.13 4.10 13.91
C TYR A 31 -6.56 3.73 14.32
N CYS A 32 -7.55 4.15 13.52
CA CYS A 32 -8.95 3.84 13.82
C CYS A 32 -9.21 2.33 13.65
N THR A 33 -10.00 1.77 14.56
CA THR A 33 -10.48 0.39 14.49
C THR A 33 -12.00 0.40 14.52
N ASP A 34 -12.62 -0.57 13.83
CA ASP A 34 -14.07 -0.59 13.59
C ASP A 34 -14.56 0.72 12.95
N CYS A 35 -13.87 1.13 11.88
CA CYS A 35 -14.08 2.40 11.18
C CYS A 35 -14.08 2.20 9.67
N THR A 36 -14.72 3.12 8.94
CA THR A 36 -14.55 3.26 7.49
C THR A 36 -13.67 4.47 7.21
N VAL A 37 -12.52 4.21 6.60
CA VAL A 37 -11.58 5.22 6.15
C VAL A 37 -12.03 5.78 4.80
N LEU A 38 -12.13 7.10 4.72
CA LEU A 38 -12.54 7.87 3.55
C LEU A 38 -11.33 8.32 2.74
N ALA A 39 -10.26 8.72 3.44
CA ALA A 39 -8.98 9.07 2.85
C ALA A 39 -7.83 8.69 3.79
N ALA A 40 -6.68 8.35 3.22
CA ALA A 40 -5.45 8.09 3.96
C ALA A 40 -4.26 8.77 3.28
N ALA A 41 -3.40 9.42 4.05
CA ALA A 41 -2.12 9.94 3.59
C ALA A 41 -1.00 9.32 4.42
N MET A 42 0.11 8.96 3.77
CA MET A 42 1.34 8.58 4.48
C MET A 42 2.49 9.48 4.06
N ASP A 43 3.32 9.81 5.05
CA ASP A 43 4.43 10.73 4.88
C ASP A 43 5.58 10.33 5.80
N ILE A 44 6.76 10.88 5.53
CA ILE A 44 7.89 10.84 6.45
C ILE A 44 8.02 12.20 7.12
N VAL A 45 8.24 12.21 8.43
CA VAL A 45 8.45 13.43 9.21
C VAL A 45 9.70 13.30 10.07
N PHE A 46 10.39 14.41 10.27
CA PHE A 46 11.48 14.51 11.25
C PHE A 46 10.92 14.53 12.68
N GLU A 47 11.81 14.39 13.66
CA GLU A 47 11.45 14.39 15.10
C GLU A 47 10.70 15.65 15.57
N ASN A 48 10.94 16.79 14.90
CA ASN A 48 10.23 18.04 15.17
C ASN A 48 8.84 18.12 14.51
N GLY A 49 8.39 17.06 13.84
CA GLY A 49 7.11 17.00 13.11
C GLY A 49 7.12 17.69 11.75
N THR A 50 8.22 18.32 11.34
CA THR A 50 8.35 18.86 9.98
C THR A 50 8.45 17.72 8.98
N ARG A 51 7.85 17.93 7.82
CA ARG A 51 7.86 16.95 6.74
C ARG A 51 9.29 16.74 6.24
N ALA A 52 9.63 15.47 6.01
CA ALA A 52 10.83 15.08 5.28
C ALA A 52 10.46 14.90 3.80
N ASP A 53 11.28 15.48 2.93
CA ASP A 53 11.15 15.41 1.48
C ASP A 53 12.52 15.47 0.80
N ILE A 54 12.53 15.32 -0.53
CA ILE A 54 13.77 15.38 -1.30
C ILE A 54 14.55 16.69 -1.10
N ALA A 55 13.89 17.82 -0.83
CA ALA A 55 14.55 19.10 -0.60
C ALA A 55 15.31 19.12 0.75
N SER A 56 14.80 18.39 1.75
CA SER A 56 15.47 18.14 3.02
C SER A 56 16.48 16.98 2.98
N GLY A 57 16.65 16.32 1.83
CA GLY A 57 17.60 15.22 1.63
C GLY A 57 17.12 13.86 2.13
N VAL A 58 15.84 13.71 2.51
CA VAL A 58 15.26 12.42 2.90
C VAL A 58 13.98 12.17 2.13
N TYR A 59 13.87 11.02 1.47
CA TYR A 59 12.79 10.73 0.54
C TYR A 59 12.12 9.39 0.82
N LEU A 60 10.79 9.33 0.69
CA LEU A 60 10.03 8.09 0.79
C LEU A 60 9.83 7.51 -0.61
N HIS A 61 10.63 6.50 -0.96
CA HIS A 61 10.63 5.96 -2.31
C HIS A 61 9.37 5.16 -2.62
N HIS A 62 8.98 4.29 -1.70
CA HIS A 62 7.71 3.59 -1.74
C HIS A 62 7.22 3.33 -0.32
N VAL A 63 5.91 3.35 -0.14
CA VAL A 63 5.27 2.88 1.10
C VAL A 63 3.97 2.16 0.76
N ILE A 64 3.70 1.08 1.49
CA ILE A 64 2.44 0.36 1.45
C ILE A 64 2.02 -0.01 2.88
N GLY A 65 0.80 0.35 3.21
CA GLY A 65 0.06 -0.08 4.38
C GLY A 65 -0.87 -1.22 3.99
N ILE A 66 -0.88 -2.27 4.80
CA ILE A 66 -1.71 -3.45 4.64
C ILE A 66 -2.47 -3.66 5.95
N VAL A 67 -3.80 -3.69 5.88
CA VAL A 67 -4.61 -4.05 7.04
C VAL A 67 -4.74 -5.58 7.08
N THR A 68 -4.09 -6.18 8.06
CA THR A 68 -4.08 -7.62 8.35
C THR A 68 -5.01 -7.95 9.52
N GLY A 69 -5.32 -9.22 9.76
CA GLY A 69 -6.20 -9.65 10.86
C GLY A 69 -7.47 -10.32 10.35
N ASN A 70 -8.53 -10.33 11.18
CA ASN A 70 -9.83 -10.91 10.79
C ASN A 70 -10.63 -9.97 9.88
N SER A 71 -9.93 -9.21 9.03
CA SER A 71 -10.53 -8.49 7.91
C SER A 71 -11.12 -9.53 6.98
N THR A 72 -12.37 -9.88 7.29
CA THR A 72 -13.23 -10.79 6.53
C THR A 72 -13.03 -10.46 5.06
N GLY A 73 -12.31 -11.34 4.37
CA GLY A 73 -11.57 -11.04 3.15
C GLY A 73 -12.27 -10.00 2.29
N LYS A 74 -11.59 -8.86 2.08
CA LYS A 74 -11.94 -7.92 1.01
C LYS A 74 -11.77 -8.68 -0.31
N GLN A 75 -12.77 -9.47 -0.64
CA GLN A 75 -12.81 -10.24 -1.87
C GLN A 75 -13.12 -9.23 -2.95
N THR A 76 -12.18 -9.03 -3.86
CA THR A 76 -12.47 -8.39 -5.14
C THR A 76 -13.38 -9.33 -5.92
N LYS A 77 -14.69 -9.28 -5.65
CA LYS A 77 -15.68 -9.89 -6.55
C LYS A 77 -15.72 -9.03 -7.81
N GLY A 78 -14.92 -9.35 -8.83
CA GLY A 78 -14.88 -8.52 -10.02
C GLY A 78 -13.92 -8.95 -11.12
N TRP A 79 -13.93 -8.09 -12.15
CA TRP A 79 -13.09 -8.14 -13.35
C TRP A 79 -11.62 -7.80 -13.08
N VAL A 80 -11.31 -7.23 -11.91
CA VAL A 80 -9.93 -7.17 -11.41
C VAL A 80 -9.66 -8.48 -10.68
N GLN A 81 -9.38 -9.52 -11.44
CA GLN A 81 -8.88 -10.76 -10.87
C GLN A 81 -7.43 -10.46 -10.48
N ALA A 82 -7.15 -10.34 -9.17
CA ALA A 82 -5.79 -10.51 -8.68
C ALA A 82 -5.29 -11.79 -9.34
N CYS A 83 -4.22 -11.67 -10.12
CA CYS A 83 -3.72 -12.78 -10.93
C CYS A 83 -3.65 -14.03 -10.05
N PRO A 84 -3.89 -15.23 -10.58
CA PRO A 84 -3.75 -16.46 -9.81
C PRO A 84 -2.28 -16.64 -9.38
N LEU A 85 -1.87 -15.88 -8.37
CA LEU A 85 -0.57 -15.80 -7.71
C LEU A 85 -0.44 -16.94 -6.71
N GLY A 86 -1.12 -18.06 -6.97
CA GLY A 86 -1.22 -19.18 -6.06
C GLY A 86 0.15 -19.74 -5.74
N GLU A 87 0.49 -19.69 -4.46
CA GLU A 87 1.56 -20.42 -3.76
C GLU A 87 2.92 -19.73 -3.66
N LYS A 88 3.66 -19.49 -4.76
CA LYS A 88 5.08 -19.12 -4.62
C LYS A 88 5.35 -17.68 -4.15
N LEU A 89 4.47 -16.72 -4.44
CA LEU A 89 4.66 -15.31 -4.07
C LEU A 89 4.26 -14.98 -2.64
N ALA A 90 3.11 -15.50 -2.21
CA ALA A 90 2.69 -15.36 -0.82
C ALA A 90 3.71 -16.00 0.13
N GLN A 91 4.52 -16.94 -0.35
CA GLN A 91 5.64 -17.47 0.41
C GLN A 91 6.92 -16.62 0.30
N GLY A 92 7.25 -16.00 -0.83
CA GLY A 92 8.51 -15.25 -0.99
C GLY A 92 8.49 -13.77 -0.56
N ALA A 93 7.42 -13.04 -0.89
CA ALA A 93 7.28 -11.64 -0.46
C ALA A 93 6.89 -11.54 1.02
N LEU A 94 6.26 -12.58 1.55
CA LEU A 94 5.74 -12.62 2.91
C LEU A 94 6.50 -13.58 3.83
N SER A 95 7.52 -14.31 3.35
CA SER A 95 8.46 -15.05 4.22
C SER A 95 9.23 -14.14 5.17
N ASN A 96 9.33 -12.84 4.83
CA ASN A 96 9.95 -11.83 5.67
C ASN A 96 8.95 -11.10 6.57
N LEU A 97 7.66 -11.48 6.54
CA LEU A 97 6.71 -10.94 7.51
C LEU A 97 7.01 -11.50 8.91
N PRO A 98 6.79 -10.71 9.97
CA PRO A 98 6.93 -11.18 11.33
C PRO A 98 6.09 -12.43 11.58
N ALA A 99 6.62 -13.36 12.38
CA ALA A 99 5.86 -14.51 12.86
C ALA A 99 4.54 -14.04 13.49
N GLY A 100 3.40 -14.45 12.92
CA GLY A 100 2.06 -14.03 13.36
C GLY A 100 1.14 -13.53 12.25
N VAL A 101 1.67 -13.16 11.07
CA VAL A 101 0.82 -12.86 9.90
C VAL A 101 0.38 -14.17 9.24
N THR A 102 -0.84 -14.61 9.56
CA THR A 102 -1.42 -15.81 8.94
C THR A 102 -2.03 -15.43 7.59
N ILE A 103 -1.42 -15.87 6.51
CA ILE A 103 -1.99 -15.74 5.17
C ILE A 103 -2.97 -16.90 4.96
N PRO A 104 -4.19 -16.65 4.47
CA PRO A 104 -5.13 -17.71 4.13
C PRO A 104 -4.48 -18.74 3.20
N LYS A 105 -4.60 -20.03 3.56
CA LYS A 105 -4.00 -21.14 2.82
C LYS A 105 -4.49 -21.13 1.36
N ALA A 106 -3.55 -21.11 0.42
CA ALA A 106 -3.82 -21.21 -1.01
C ALA A 106 -4.60 -22.50 -1.33
N GLY A 107 -5.69 -22.38 -2.08
CA GLY A 107 -6.64 -23.48 -2.36
C GLY A 107 -8.10 -23.07 -2.21
N SER A 108 -8.37 -21.97 -1.52
CA SER A 108 -9.64 -21.26 -1.67
C SER A 108 -9.68 -20.57 -3.04
N SER A 109 -10.68 -20.87 -3.87
CA SER A 109 -10.94 -20.23 -5.17
C SER A 109 -11.15 -18.71 -5.08
N SER A 110 -11.15 -18.14 -3.87
CA SER A 110 -10.94 -16.72 -3.62
C SER A 110 -9.50 -16.50 -3.15
N ALA A 111 -8.57 -16.26 -4.07
CA ALA A 111 -7.34 -15.56 -3.71
C ALA A 111 -7.77 -14.19 -3.15
N GLN A 112 -7.81 -14.07 -1.82
CA GLN A 112 -8.11 -12.81 -1.17
C GLN A 112 -7.00 -11.86 -1.58
N ALA A 113 -7.32 -10.88 -2.42
CA ALA A 113 -6.39 -9.79 -2.70
C ALA A 113 -6.05 -9.19 -1.33
N ILE A 114 -4.76 -9.23 -0.97
CA ILE A 114 -4.27 -8.42 0.13
C ILE A 114 -4.42 -6.98 -0.37
N GLY A 115 -5.54 -6.36 0.00
CA GLY A 115 -5.85 -5.01 -0.40
C GLY A 115 -4.82 -4.07 0.18
N GLY A 116 -4.15 -3.31 -0.68
CA GLY A 116 -3.45 -2.13 -0.21
C GLY A 116 -4.45 -1.26 0.53
N PHE A 117 -4.10 -0.86 1.74
CA PHE A 117 -4.84 0.15 2.46
C PHE A 117 -4.39 1.49 1.90
N ALA A 118 -3.29 2.04 2.39
CA ALA A 118 -2.67 3.24 1.83
C ALA A 118 -1.34 2.87 1.16
N GLY A 119 -0.88 3.61 0.17
CA GLY A 119 0.47 3.44 -0.37
C GLY A 119 0.75 4.33 -1.58
N GLY A 120 2.00 4.70 -1.76
CA GLY A 120 2.41 5.61 -2.81
C GLY A 120 3.88 5.41 -3.17
N ALA A 121 4.24 5.93 -4.34
CA ALA A 121 5.62 6.00 -4.84
C ALA A 121 6.09 7.46 -4.99
N VAL A 122 5.30 8.39 -4.48
CA VAL A 122 5.50 9.83 -4.61
C VAL A 122 5.38 10.51 -3.26
N ASP A 123 6.04 11.64 -3.14
CA ASP A 123 5.95 12.53 -2.00
C ASP A 123 4.53 13.11 -1.85
N ALA A 124 3.94 13.05 -0.66
CA ALA A 124 2.62 13.61 -0.32
C ALA A 124 1.49 13.14 -1.22
N PHE A 125 1.15 11.85 -1.11
CA PHE A 125 -0.05 11.30 -1.71
C PHE A 125 -1.20 11.26 -0.71
N VAL A 126 -2.42 11.33 -1.24
CA VAL A 126 -3.65 11.04 -0.52
C VAL A 126 -4.40 9.96 -1.29
N ASP A 127 -4.60 8.83 -0.64
CA ASP A 127 -5.45 7.76 -1.12
C ASP A 127 -6.89 8.02 -0.73
N TYR A 128 -7.74 8.23 -1.73
CA TYR A 128 -9.18 8.35 -1.52
C TYR A 128 -9.88 7.00 -1.70
N PHE A 129 -10.73 6.67 -0.74
CA PHE A 129 -11.56 5.46 -0.71
C PHE A 129 -13.05 5.73 -0.95
N THR A 130 -13.41 7.02 -0.97
CA THR A 130 -14.67 7.61 -1.42
C THR A 130 -14.37 8.60 -2.55
N ASP A 131 -15.36 9.31 -3.08
CA ASP A 131 -15.07 10.45 -3.96
C ASP A 131 -14.48 11.61 -3.14
N LYS A 132 -13.68 12.48 -3.78
CA LYS A 132 -13.01 13.61 -3.12
C LYS A 132 -13.93 14.63 -2.43
N TYR A 133 -15.24 14.55 -2.62
CA TYR A 133 -16.26 15.37 -1.96
C TYR A 133 -17.07 14.60 -0.91
N GLY A 134 -16.75 13.32 -0.67
CA GLY A 134 -17.42 12.46 0.31
C GLY A 134 -18.89 12.18 0.00
N LYS A 135 -19.32 12.28 -1.26
CA LYS A 135 -20.73 12.06 -1.65
C LYS A 135 -21.06 10.59 -1.89
N ALA A 136 -20.05 9.77 -2.16
CA ALA A 136 -20.16 8.35 -2.37
C ALA A 136 -20.18 7.66 -1.01
N ASP A 137 -21.22 6.86 -0.80
CA ASP A 137 -21.35 5.97 0.35
C ASP A 137 -20.42 4.76 0.17
N ALA A 138 -19.11 5.02 0.31
CA ALA A 138 -18.04 4.05 0.14
C ALA A 138 -16.83 4.42 1.00
N GLY A 139 -15.99 3.43 1.31
CA GLY A 139 -14.72 3.66 1.99
C GLY A 139 -14.01 2.35 2.35
N TYR A 140 -12.80 2.45 2.88
CA TYR A 140 -12.02 1.29 3.30
C TYR A 140 -12.38 0.94 4.75
N PHE A 141 -13.17 -0.11 4.94
CA PHE A 141 -13.51 -0.58 6.28
C PHE A 141 -12.33 -1.29 6.96
N ILE A 142 -11.99 -0.90 8.19
CA ILE A 142 -11.01 -1.51 9.08
C ILE A 142 -11.74 -2.15 10.26
N PRO A 143 -11.85 -3.48 10.33
CA PRO A 143 -12.48 -4.15 11.47
C PRO A 143 -11.73 -3.95 12.80
N GLY A 144 -12.47 -4.04 13.92
CA GLY A 144 -11.98 -3.77 15.28
C GLY A 144 -10.73 -4.54 15.74
N ASN A 145 -10.46 -5.72 15.18
CA ASN A 145 -9.33 -6.58 15.53
C ASN A 145 -8.27 -6.70 14.43
N SER A 146 -8.19 -5.66 13.59
CA SER A 146 -7.19 -5.61 12.51
C SER A 146 -5.87 -5.05 13.02
N ASN A 147 -4.77 -5.48 12.42
CA ASN A 147 -3.42 -4.94 12.58
C ASN A 147 -3.03 -4.18 11.31
N LEU A 148 -2.37 -3.02 11.44
CA LEU A 148 -1.76 -2.35 10.29
C LEU A 148 -0.31 -2.80 10.14
N PHE A 149 0.05 -3.31 8.97
CA PHE A 149 1.42 -3.60 8.59
C PHE A 149 1.88 -2.57 7.58
N MET A 150 2.99 -1.87 7.85
CA MET A 150 3.58 -0.92 6.91
C MET A 150 4.89 -1.48 6.38
N SER A 151 5.09 -1.39 5.07
CA SER A 151 6.33 -1.72 4.39
C SER A 151 6.71 -0.58 3.46
N GLY A 152 7.99 -0.29 3.33
CA GLY A 152 8.43 0.77 2.46
C GLY A 152 9.94 0.90 2.40
N GLU A 153 10.39 1.96 1.76
CA GLU A 153 11.80 2.27 1.57
C GLU A 153 12.03 3.76 1.74
N VAL A 154 12.96 4.11 2.63
CA VAL A 154 13.38 5.50 2.87
C VAL A 154 14.80 5.67 2.33
N ILE A 155 15.04 6.77 1.61
CA ILE A 155 16.35 7.16 1.11
C ILE A 155 16.84 8.36 1.91
N ASN A 156 18.09 8.32 2.36
CA ASN A 156 18.78 9.45 2.97
C ASN A 156 19.96 9.86 2.09
N TYR A 157 19.86 11.03 1.46
CA TYR A 157 20.92 11.60 0.62
C TYR A 157 21.95 12.40 1.41
N LEU A 158 21.70 12.65 2.71
CA LEU A 158 22.63 13.36 3.58
C LEU A 158 23.72 12.41 4.09
N PRO A 159 24.96 12.90 4.30
CA PRO A 159 26.03 12.08 4.86
C PRO A 159 25.79 11.73 6.34
N GLU A 160 24.95 12.49 7.05
CA GLU A 160 24.58 12.22 8.43
C GLU A 160 23.33 11.33 8.53
N ALA A 161 23.31 10.45 9.52
CA ALA A 161 22.14 9.64 9.83
C ALA A 161 20.95 10.52 10.25
N GLN A 162 19.79 10.30 9.63
CA GLN A 162 18.56 11.02 9.89
C GLN A 162 17.58 10.18 10.70
N LYS A 163 16.93 10.81 11.68
CA LYS A 163 15.84 10.19 12.45
C LYS A 163 14.51 10.68 11.88
N VAL A 164 13.77 9.75 11.29
CA VAL A 164 12.45 10.01 10.71
C VAL A 164 11.38 9.08 11.28
N TYR A 165 10.14 9.49 11.11
CA TYR A 165 8.94 8.78 11.55
C TYR A 165 7.98 8.67 10.37
N ILE A 166 7.29 7.55 10.27
CA ILE A 166 6.16 7.43 9.34
C ILE A 166 4.93 8.06 10.00
N ARG A 167 4.32 9.04 9.34
CA ARG A 167 3.04 9.61 9.72
C ARG A 167 1.96 8.98 8.84
N LEU A 168 0.87 8.53 9.46
CA LEU A 168 -0.34 8.10 8.78
C LEU A 168 -1.48 9.01 9.23
N ASP A 169 -2.01 9.79 8.30
CA ASP A 169 -3.15 10.67 8.53
C ASP A 169 -4.40 10.02 7.92
N LEU A 170 -5.45 9.85 8.73
CA LEU A 170 -6.70 9.19 8.34
C LEU A 170 -7.89 10.13 8.47
N GLU A 171 -8.69 10.22 7.41
CA GLU A 171 -10.07 10.71 7.47
C GLU A 171 -10.99 9.50 7.55
N TYR A 172 -11.82 9.42 8.59
CA TYR A 172 -12.66 8.24 8.82
C TYR A 172 -13.98 8.57 9.52
N VAL A 173 -14.91 7.64 9.42
CA VAL A 173 -16.15 7.58 10.21
C VAL A 173 -16.20 6.29 11.02
N ASN A 174 -16.89 6.32 12.16
CA ASN A 174 -17.06 5.13 12.99
C ASN A 174 -18.00 4.11 12.33
N GLY A 175 -17.70 2.83 12.53
CA GLY A 175 -18.44 1.72 11.95
C GLY A 175 -18.25 1.58 10.44
N LYS A 176 -19.06 0.70 9.85
CA LYS A 176 -19.05 0.46 8.41
C LYS A 176 -19.96 1.44 7.68
N LEU A 177 -19.39 2.23 6.78
CA LEU A 177 -20.08 3.09 5.82
C LEU A 177 -20.12 2.43 4.44
N GLY A 178 -21.32 2.30 3.88
CA GLY A 178 -21.55 1.97 2.47
C GLY A 178 -20.81 0.76 1.91
N VAL A 179 -20.35 0.90 0.65
CA VAL A 179 -19.60 -0.13 -0.08
C VAL A 179 -18.14 -0.11 0.33
N ASP A 180 -17.62 -1.29 0.66
CA ASP A 180 -16.20 -1.43 1.02
C ASP A 180 -15.32 -1.28 -0.23
N SER A 181 -14.35 -0.38 -0.16
CA SER A 181 -13.40 -0.10 -1.23
C SER A 181 -12.01 -0.68 -0.91
N ILE A 182 -11.25 -0.90 -1.96
CA ILE A 182 -9.92 -1.51 -1.91
C ILE A 182 -9.03 -0.84 -2.94
N LYS A 183 -7.77 -0.57 -2.57
CA LYS A 183 -6.76 -0.17 -3.52
C LYS A 183 -6.03 -1.41 -4.02
N SER A 184 -5.92 -1.52 -5.34
CA SER A 184 -5.13 -2.58 -5.97
C SER A 184 -4.19 -1.94 -6.99
N PRO A 185 -2.87 -2.14 -6.87
CA PRO A 185 -1.96 -1.73 -7.93
C PRO A 185 -2.32 -2.51 -9.20
N LEU A 186 -2.55 -1.77 -10.28
CA LEU A 186 -2.80 -2.34 -11.60
C LEU A 186 -1.52 -2.30 -12.41
N ASN A 187 -1.30 -3.32 -13.24
CA ASN A 187 -0.20 -3.33 -14.17
C ASN A 187 -0.70 -3.61 -15.58
N VAL A 188 -0.32 -2.73 -16.48
CA VAL A 188 -0.75 -2.76 -17.89
C VAL A 188 -0.16 -3.94 -18.67
N GLU A 189 0.96 -4.53 -18.24
CA GLU A 189 1.68 -5.54 -19.05
C GLU A 189 1.26 -7.00 -18.77
N GLY A 190 0.50 -7.32 -17.70
CA GLY A 190 -0.06 -8.68 -17.55
C GLY A 190 -0.11 -9.27 -16.14
N CYS A 191 0.14 -10.58 -16.04
CA CYS A 191 0.11 -11.38 -14.80
C CYS A 191 1.44 -12.09 -14.61
N ASP A 192 2.44 -11.40 -14.06
CA ASP A 192 3.64 -11.99 -13.49
C ASP A 192 3.89 -11.37 -12.09
N PHE A 193 5.05 -11.65 -11.48
CA PHE A 193 5.40 -11.26 -10.11
C PHE A 193 5.18 -9.79 -9.75
N ASN A 194 5.05 -8.89 -10.73
CA ASN A 194 4.83 -7.45 -10.48
C ASN A 194 3.52 -6.91 -11.10
N HIS A 195 2.62 -7.77 -11.59
CA HIS A 195 1.61 -7.34 -12.55
C HIS A 195 0.18 -7.86 -12.23
N SER A 196 -0.79 -6.96 -11.98
CA SER A 196 -2.22 -7.27 -11.83
C SER A 196 -2.98 -7.00 -13.14
N LYS A 197 -3.76 -7.97 -13.64
CA LYS A 197 -4.51 -7.83 -14.91
C LYS A 197 -6.01 -7.53 -14.71
N LEU A 198 -6.52 -6.68 -15.59
CA LEU A 198 -7.96 -6.52 -15.83
C LEU A 198 -8.46 -7.72 -16.66
N ARG A 199 -9.20 -8.64 -16.04
CA ARG A 199 -9.91 -9.74 -16.72
C ARG A 199 -11.40 -9.45 -16.73
N ASN A 200 -11.97 -9.15 -17.90
CA ASN A 200 -13.42 -9.11 -18.02
C ASN A 200 -14.01 -10.50 -17.65
N ALA A 201 -14.92 -10.53 -16.66
CA ALA A 201 -15.46 -11.76 -16.09
C ALA A 201 -16.36 -12.55 -17.08
N THR A 202 -16.69 -11.97 -18.23
CA THR A 202 -17.68 -12.52 -19.18
C THR A 202 -17.21 -12.66 -20.64
N GLY A 203 -15.94 -12.37 -20.98
CA GLY A 203 -15.43 -12.53 -22.36
C GLY A 203 -14.29 -11.58 -22.72
N LYS A 204 -14.00 -11.40 -24.03
CA LYS A 204 -13.10 -10.33 -24.51
C LYS A 204 -13.74 -8.98 -24.14
N GLY A 205 -13.22 -8.32 -23.11
CA GLY A 205 -13.48 -6.91 -22.85
C GLY A 205 -12.33 -6.08 -23.41
N THR A 206 -12.64 -5.14 -24.28
CA THR A 206 -11.77 -3.98 -24.50
C THR A 206 -12.05 -3.00 -23.38
N VAL A 207 -11.00 -2.55 -22.71
CA VAL A 207 -11.08 -1.33 -21.91
C VAL A 207 -10.66 -0.24 -22.87
N GLU A 208 -11.63 0.48 -23.42
CA GLU A 208 -11.36 1.75 -24.09
C GLU A 208 -11.27 2.78 -22.98
N SER A 209 -10.06 3.22 -22.67
CA SER A 209 -9.88 4.52 -22.03
C SER A 209 -10.13 5.57 -23.10
N ASP A 210 -10.82 6.65 -22.77
CA ASP A 210 -10.71 7.87 -23.57
C ASP A 210 -9.22 8.26 -23.70
N ASP A 211 -8.87 9.05 -24.71
CA ASP A 211 -7.53 9.66 -24.80
C ASP A 211 -7.27 10.48 -23.53
N MET A 212 -6.59 9.86 -22.57
CA MET A 212 -6.14 10.51 -21.35
C MET A 212 -4.75 11.05 -21.62
N LEU A 213 -4.65 12.37 -21.79
CA LEU A 213 -3.36 13.04 -21.70
C LEU A 213 -2.88 12.94 -20.25
N ILE A 214 -2.09 11.92 -19.96
CA ILE A 214 -1.43 11.75 -18.66
C ILE A 214 -0.26 12.74 -18.62
N THR A 215 -0.52 13.96 -18.12
CA THR A 215 0.54 14.95 -17.86
C THR A 215 1.16 14.81 -16.47
N GLU A 216 0.53 14.01 -15.60
CA GLU A 216 0.89 13.79 -14.19
C GLU A 216 0.49 12.36 -13.77
N ASP A 217 1.05 11.84 -12.68
CA ASP A 217 0.71 10.51 -12.16
C ASP A 217 -0.78 10.41 -11.76
N VAL A 218 -1.49 9.42 -12.30
CA VAL A 218 -2.93 9.22 -12.04
C VAL A 218 -3.20 7.97 -11.22
N GLN A 219 -4.12 8.08 -10.26
CA GLN A 219 -4.68 6.94 -9.53
C GLN A 219 -6.07 6.60 -10.07
N VAL A 220 -6.24 5.38 -10.57
CA VAL A 220 -7.54 4.88 -11.01
C VAL A 220 -8.31 4.32 -9.82
N ILE A 221 -9.35 5.03 -9.39
CA ILE A 221 -10.27 4.57 -8.34
C ILE A 221 -11.45 3.84 -9.02
N CYS A 222 -11.50 2.52 -8.86
CA CYS A 222 -12.62 1.71 -9.34
C CYS A 222 -13.61 1.46 -8.21
N MET A 223 -14.78 2.12 -8.24
CA MET A 223 -15.89 1.87 -7.32
C MET A 223 -16.93 0.95 -7.95
N ARG A 224 -17.50 0.02 -7.16
CA ARG A 224 -18.62 -0.82 -7.57
C ARG A 224 -19.90 -0.28 -6.95
N LYS A 225 -20.95 -0.10 -7.76
CA LYS A 225 -22.33 0.11 -7.29
C LYS A 225 -22.98 -1.21 -6.89
#